data_AF-A0A2E6KST2-F1
#
_entry.id   AF-A0A2E6KST2-F1
#
_cell.length_a   1.000
_cell.length_b   1.000
_cell.length_c   1.000
_cell.angle_alpha   90.00
_cell.angle_beta   90.00
_cell.angle_gamma   90.00
#
_symmetry.space_group_name_H-M   'P 1'
#
loop_
_entity.id
_entity.type
_entity.pdbx_description
1 polymer ?
#
loop_
_entity_poly.entity_id
_entity_poly.type
_entity_poly.pdbx_seq_one_letter_code
_entity_poly.pdbx_strand_id
1 'polypeptide(L)'
;MIIGGNKINKVTSGKKITSLNGDKYFYKFINLKKNQTLSIPGKSHYCIYNLSKSNYYLEYKNKKKKITDHIILAKNQKIKIISKNKINLLFCGKKIKNSNYSDILLKKKKNIYKVNKPWGYELWINKGSKKFCFKEILIKKGNKTSLQFHKLKTETNFIYSGKCKLYYSITRPKYFKKHHIRSKILSSFHSIFVKSNTIHRIEALTNIKLFEVSTPNLSDVIRLSDDTNRPSGKIVTEHKKN
;
A
#
# COMPACT_ATOMS: atom_id res chain seq x y z
N MET A 1 -8.66 16.51 0.05
CA MET A 1 -9.44 16.92 -1.14
C MET A 1 -9.97 15.68 -1.86
N ILE A 2 -11.04 15.80 -2.66
CA ILE A 2 -11.54 14.72 -3.51
C ILE A 2 -11.42 15.16 -4.96
N ILE A 3 -10.81 14.33 -5.81
CA ILE A 3 -10.56 14.62 -7.22
C ILE A 3 -10.96 13.41 -8.07
N GLY A 4 -11.99 13.57 -8.91
CA GLY A 4 -12.48 12.47 -9.76
C GLY A 4 -12.89 11.23 -8.96
N GLY A 5 -13.48 11.41 -7.77
CA GLY A 5 -13.80 10.32 -6.84
C GLY A 5 -12.64 9.83 -5.95
N ASN A 6 -11.40 10.22 -6.26
CA ASN A 6 -10.22 9.85 -5.46
C ASN A 6 -10.09 10.76 -4.24
N LYS A 7 -10.04 10.20 -3.03
CA LYS A 7 -9.77 10.97 -1.81
C LYS A 7 -8.26 11.10 -1.61
N ILE A 8 -7.76 12.32 -1.69
CA ILE A 8 -6.34 12.65 -1.59
C ILE A 8 -6.05 13.39 -0.29
N ASN A 9 -5.08 12.89 0.49
CA ASN A 9 -4.57 13.55 1.69
C ASN A 9 -3.05 13.74 1.60
N LYS A 10 -2.58 14.91 2.03
CA LYS A 10 -1.17 15.15 2.35
C LYS A 10 -0.85 14.51 3.71
N VAL A 11 0.22 13.74 3.76
CA VAL A 11 0.66 12.99 4.94
C VAL A 11 1.75 13.79 5.62
N THR A 12 1.45 14.34 6.79
CA THR A 12 2.42 15.15 7.54
C THR A 12 3.23 14.28 8.49
N SER A 13 4.51 14.59 8.63
CA SER A 13 5.45 13.89 9.52
C SER A 13 5.40 14.37 10.98
N GLY A 14 4.62 15.41 11.28
CA GLY A 14 4.54 16.00 12.62
C GLY A 14 3.72 15.17 13.62
N LYS A 15 2.75 14.37 13.14
CA LYS A 15 1.93 13.51 14.00
C LYS A 15 2.59 12.14 14.19
N LYS A 16 2.48 11.58 15.40
CA LYS A 16 2.96 10.23 15.72
C LYS A 16 2.27 9.18 14.83
N ILE A 17 0.99 9.35 14.56
CA ILE A 17 0.19 8.46 13.72
C ILE A 17 -0.65 9.31 12.76
N THR A 18 -0.53 9.05 11.47
CA THR A 18 -1.31 9.71 10.41
C THR A 18 -2.08 8.65 9.62
N SER A 19 -3.40 8.82 9.52
CA SER A 19 -4.24 7.94 8.68
C SER A 19 -4.02 8.24 7.20
N LEU A 20 -3.86 7.19 6.40
CA LEU A 20 -3.63 7.27 4.96
C LEU A 20 -4.93 7.09 4.15
N ASN A 21 -6.09 7.09 4.80
CA ASN A 21 -7.40 6.65 4.28
C ASN A 21 -7.49 5.12 4.08
N GLY A 22 -8.67 4.69 3.63
CA GLY A 22 -9.10 3.29 3.57
C GLY A 22 -10.45 3.12 4.27
N ASP A 23 -11.26 2.20 3.78
CA ASP A 23 -12.63 1.94 4.28
C ASP A 23 -12.77 0.53 4.86
N LYS A 24 -12.27 -0.48 4.15
CA LYS A 24 -12.40 -1.91 4.48
C LYS A 24 -11.16 -2.47 5.18
N TYR A 25 -10.14 -1.64 5.35
CA TYR A 25 -8.86 -1.87 6.03
C TYR A 25 -8.40 -0.56 6.67
N PHE A 26 -7.54 -0.64 7.67
CA PHE A 26 -6.81 0.52 8.17
C PHE A 26 -5.46 0.62 7.47
N TYR A 27 -5.02 1.85 7.24
CA TYR A 27 -3.68 2.14 6.74
C TYR A 27 -3.14 3.41 7.37
N LYS A 28 -2.00 3.31 8.04
CA LYS A 28 -1.43 4.36 8.87
C LYS A 28 0.07 4.51 8.59
N PHE A 29 0.52 5.74 8.53
CA PHE A 29 1.92 6.11 8.64
C PHE A 29 2.21 6.43 10.10
N ILE A 30 3.28 5.86 10.65
CA ILE A 30 3.67 6.03 12.04
C ILE A 30 5.07 6.61 12.09
N ASN A 31 5.21 7.73 12.80
CA ASN A 31 6.50 8.33 13.12
C ASN A 31 6.79 8.10 14.61
N LEU A 32 7.81 7.30 14.92
CA LEU A 32 8.30 7.16 16.29
C LEU A 32 9.62 7.93 16.42
N LYS A 33 9.67 8.86 17.36
CA LYS A 33 10.91 9.55 17.76
C LYS A 33 11.81 8.60 18.56
N LYS A 34 13.06 8.99 18.80
CA LYS A 34 14.00 8.24 19.65
C LYS A 34 13.35 7.87 20.99
N ASN A 35 13.58 6.63 21.44
CA ASN A 35 13.09 6.07 22.70
C ASN A 35 11.56 6.03 22.86
N GLN A 36 10.80 6.15 21.77
CA GLN A 36 9.35 6.02 21.84
C GLN A 36 8.88 4.58 21.69
N THR A 37 7.76 4.30 22.34
CA THR A 37 7.05 3.03 22.29
C THR A 37 5.72 3.17 21.54
N LEU A 38 5.35 2.10 20.82
CA LEU A 38 4.02 1.89 20.24
C LEU A 38 3.51 0.50 20.64
N SER A 39 2.37 0.46 21.32
CA SER A 39 1.65 -0.78 21.63
C SER A 39 0.55 -1.03 20.59
N ILE A 40 0.50 -2.25 20.05
CA ILE A 40 -0.53 -2.67 19.11
C ILE A 40 -1.29 -3.84 19.74
N PRO A 41 -2.61 -3.72 19.94
CA PRO A 41 -3.42 -4.77 20.56
C PRO A 41 -3.65 -5.95 19.61
N GLY A 42 -3.85 -7.13 20.19
CA GLY A 42 -4.33 -8.32 19.47
C GLY A 42 -5.84 -8.21 19.21
N LYS A 43 -6.23 -7.55 18.11
CA LYS A 43 -7.62 -7.48 17.59
C LYS A 43 -7.66 -7.29 16.06
N SER A 44 -6.59 -7.65 15.35
CA SER A 44 -6.48 -7.43 13.91
C SER A 44 -5.51 -8.38 13.23
N HIS A 45 -5.67 -8.57 11.92
CA HIS A 45 -4.63 -9.08 11.04
C HIS A 45 -3.91 -7.89 10.42
N TYR A 46 -2.59 -7.82 10.54
CA TYR A 46 -1.86 -6.62 10.15
C TYR A 46 -0.44 -6.89 9.66
N CYS A 47 0.08 -5.89 8.96
CA CYS A 47 1.46 -5.81 8.51
C CYS A 47 2.12 -4.55 9.06
N ILE A 48 3.40 -4.67 9.44
CA ILE A 48 4.26 -3.54 9.76
C ILE A 48 5.49 -3.59 8.87
N TYR A 49 5.70 -2.50 8.14
CA TYR A 49 6.85 -2.32 7.26
C TYR A 49 7.67 -1.12 7.72
N ASN A 50 8.96 -1.34 7.97
CA ASN A 50 9.88 -0.27 8.33
C ASN A 50 10.39 0.45 7.09
N LEU A 51 10.12 1.75 6.99
CA LEU A 51 10.60 2.62 5.91
C LEU A 51 12.00 3.18 6.21
N SER A 52 12.46 3.10 7.45
CA SER A 52 13.76 3.61 7.89
C SER A 52 14.85 2.54 7.80
N LYS A 53 16.10 2.99 7.67
CA LYS A 53 17.29 2.14 7.84
C LYS A 53 17.54 1.76 9.30
N SER A 54 17.05 2.59 10.23
CA SER A 54 17.18 2.40 11.67
C SER A 54 16.42 1.17 12.17
N ASN A 55 17.08 0.43 13.06
CA ASN A 55 16.54 -0.75 13.74
C ASN A 55 15.62 -0.38 14.90
N TYR A 56 14.80 -1.33 15.35
CA TYR A 56 13.95 -1.19 16.53
C TYR A 56 13.81 -2.53 17.27
N TYR A 57 13.32 -2.51 18.50
CA TYR A 57 12.98 -3.73 19.24
C TYR A 57 11.50 -4.02 19.13
N LEU A 58 11.17 -5.29 18.93
CA LEU A 58 9.83 -5.84 18.95
C LEU A 58 9.70 -6.73 20.18
N GLU A 59 8.71 -6.44 21.02
CA GLU A 59 8.31 -7.26 22.16
C GLU A 59 6.99 -7.97 21.84
N TYR A 60 6.95 -9.29 21.99
CA TYR A 60 5.77 -10.14 21.75
C TYR A 60 5.93 -11.48 22.49
N LYS A 61 4.84 -12.04 23.04
CA LYS A 61 4.86 -13.33 23.78
C LYS A 61 6.03 -13.44 24.78
N ASN A 62 6.27 -12.38 25.59
CA ASN A 62 7.38 -12.25 26.54
C ASN A 62 8.79 -12.34 25.94
N LYS A 63 8.93 -12.31 24.61
CA LYS A 63 10.21 -12.26 23.91
C LYS A 63 10.50 -10.84 23.44
N LYS A 64 11.78 -10.48 23.40
CA LYS A 64 12.28 -9.22 22.82
C LYS A 64 13.25 -9.51 21.69
N LYS A 65 12.98 -8.97 20.50
CA LYS A 65 13.79 -9.21 19.31
C LYS A 65 14.16 -7.91 18.61
N LYS A 66 15.43 -7.76 18.22
CA LYS A 66 15.89 -6.65 17.36
C LYS A 66 15.42 -6.89 15.93
N ILE A 67 14.72 -5.92 15.35
CA ILE A 67 14.25 -5.93 13.98
C ILE A 67 15.11 -5.00 13.14
N THR A 68 15.68 -5.54 12.07
CA THR A 68 16.58 -4.83 11.15
C THR A 68 15.95 -4.68 9.76
N ASP A 69 15.68 -5.82 9.10
CA ASP A 69 15.26 -5.93 7.70
C ASP A 69 14.01 -6.81 7.52
N HIS A 70 13.26 -7.02 8.60
CA HIS A 70 12.07 -7.87 8.60
C HIS A 70 10.80 -7.02 8.45
N ILE A 71 9.82 -7.63 7.81
CA ILE A 71 8.42 -7.23 7.80
C ILE A 71 7.70 -8.08 8.83
N ILE A 72 6.87 -7.44 9.64
CA ILE A 72 6.05 -8.14 10.61
C ILE A 72 4.70 -8.41 9.96
N LEU A 73 4.31 -9.69 9.89
CA LEU A 73 2.97 -10.14 9.53
C LEU A 73 2.37 -10.77 10.78
N ALA A 74 1.27 -10.23 11.28
CA ALA A 74 0.70 -10.67 12.54
C ALA A 74 -0.80 -10.93 12.39
N LYS A 75 -1.28 -11.98 13.05
CA LYS A 75 -2.69 -12.34 13.16
C LYS A 75 -3.05 -12.34 14.63
N ASN A 76 -3.90 -11.40 15.04
CA ASN A 76 -4.38 -11.23 16.40
C ASN A 76 -3.29 -11.14 17.48
N GLN A 77 -2.05 -10.82 17.12
CA GLN A 77 -0.94 -10.78 18.08
C GLN A 77 -0.81 -9.40 18.71
N LYS A 78 -0.78 -9.34 20.05
CA LYS A 78 -0.34 -8.13 20.77
C LYS A 78 1.18 -8.00 20.64
N ILE A 79 1.62 -6.81 20.27
CA ILE A 79 3.05 -6.47 20.19
C ILE A 79 3.32 -5.09 20.76
N LYS A 80 4.59 -4.85 21.08
CA LYS A 80 5.10 -3.53 21.46
C LYS A 80 6.37 -3.26 20.66
N ILE A 81 6.41 -2.10 20.02
CA ILE A 81 7.57 -1.63 19.25
C ILE A 81 8.27 -0.55 20.05
N ILE A 82 9.58 -0.68 20.19
CA ILE A 82 10.43 0.26 20.93
C ILE A 82 11.52 0.76 19.98
N SER A 83 11.47 2.04 19.69
CA SER A 83 12.41 2.70 18.80
C SER A 83 13.66 3.17 19.56
N LYS A 84 14.85 2.89 19.04
CA LYS A 84 16.13 3.43 19.57
C LYS A 84 16.56 4.71 18.86
N ASN A 85 16.09 4.90 17.64
CA ASN A 85 16.28 6.09 16.82
C ASN A 85 14.93 6.47 16.19
N LYS A 86 14.86 7.61 15.51
CA LYS A 86 13.66 7.95 14.72
C LYS A 86 13.40 6.87 13.66
N ILE A 87 12.19 6.32 13.66
CA ILE A 87 11.74 5.35 12.66
C ILE A 87 10.38 5.75 12.07
N ASN A 88 10.20 5.45 10.79
CA ASN A 88 8.95 5.58 10.06
C ASN A 88 8.43 4.20 9.72
N LEU A 89 7.20 3.90 10.10
CA LEU A 89 6.56 2.62 9.85
C LEU A 89 5.28 2.80 9.03
N LEU A 90 5.01 1.86 8.14
CA LEU A 90 3.68 1.64 7.60
C LEU A 90 2.99 0.55 8.41
N PHE A 91 1.81 0.86 8.91
CA PHE A 91 0.96 -0.06 9.66
C PHE A 91 -0.38 -0.18 8.95
N CYS A 92 -0.64 -1.36 8.40
CA CYS A 92 -1.88 -1.64 7.66
C CYS A 92 -2.48 -2.96 8.08
N GLY A 93 -3.78 -3.12 7.90
CA GLY A 93 -4.44 -4.35 8.27
C GLY A 93 -5.94 -4.26 8.29
N LYS A 94 -6.58 -5.32 8.79
CA LYS A 94 -8.02 -5.41 8.97
C LYS A 94 -8.33 -5.84 10.39
N LYS A 95 -9.23 -5.11 11.04
CA LYS A 95 -9.79 -5.54 12.34
C LYS A 95 -10.49 -6.88 12.14
N ILE A 96 -10.40 -7.74 13.14
CA ILE A 96 -11.12 -9.02 13.15
C ILE A 96 -12.10 -9.00 14.33
N LYS A 97 -13.22 -9.71 14.17
CA LYS A 97 -14.10 -10.06 15.29
C LYS A 97 -13.62 -11.41 15.82
N ASN A 98 -13.53 -11.54 17.14
CA ASN A 98 -13.28 -12.77 17.92
C ASN A 98 -12.49 -13.87 17.22
N SER A 99 -11.19 -13.96 17.55
CA SER A 99 -10.34 -15.07 17.13
C SER A 99 -9.43 -15.46 18.28
N ASN A 100 -9.35 -16.75 18.60
CA ASN A 100 -8.41 -17.26 19.60
C ASN A 100 -7.04 -17.58 18.99
N TYR A 101 -6.98 -17.67 17.66
CA TYR A 101 -5.72 -17.93 16.95
C TYR A 101 -4.85 -16.68 16.93
N SER A 102 -3.60 -16.82 17.41
CA SER A 102 -2.59 -15.76 17.38
C SER A 102 -1.29 -16.24 16.75
N ASP A 103 -0.77 -15.46 15.80
CA ASP A 103 0.45 -15.80 15.07
C ASP A 103 1.22 -14.54 14.67
N ILE A 104 2.53 -14.70 14.54
CA ILE A 104 3.43 -13.64 14.09
C ILE A 104 4.58 -14.23 13.27
N LEU A 105 4.68 -13.77 12.03
CA LEU A 105 5.73 -14.13 11.10
C LEU A 105 6.62 -12.92 10.84
N LEU A 106 7.93 -13.11 11.01
CA LEU A 106 8.95 -12.12 10.66
C LEU A 106 9.55 -12.48 9.31
N LYS A 107 9.08 -11.81 8.25
CA LYS A 107 9.51 -12.09 6.87
C LYS A 107 10.65 -11.17 6.46
N LYS A 108 11.79 -11.73 6.04
CA LYS A 108 12.91 -10.97 5.48
C LYS A 108 12.48 -10.22 4.21
N LYS A 109 12.84 -8.94 4.08
CA LYS A 109 12.50 -8.12 2.90
C LYS A 109 13.02 -8.70 1.58
N LYS A 110 14.19 -9.35 1.60
CA LYS A 110 14.77 -10.02 0.41
C LYS A 110 13.94 -11.19 -0.11
N ASN A 111 13.09 -11.79 0.74
CA ASN A 111 12.27 -12.97 0.40
C ASN A 111 10.84 -12.57 -0.01
N ILE A 112 10.60 -11.31 -0.38
CA ILE A 112 9.29 -10.88 -0.86
C ILE A 112 9.13 -11.29 -2.31
N TYR A 113 7.98 -11.89 -2.62
CA TYR A 113 7.61 -12.25 -3.98
C TYR A 113 7.54 -11.00 -4.85
N LYS A 114 8.42 -10.92 -5.85
CA LYS A 114 8.48 -9.85 -6.83
C LYS A 114 7.62 -10.20 -8.04
N VAL A 115 7.10 -9.19 -8.71
CA VAL A 115 6.39 -9.29 -9.98
C VAL A 115 6.91 -8.19 -10.86
N ASN A 116 7.58 -8.55 -11.96
CA ASN A 116 8.06 -7.57 -12.93
C ASN A 116 6.88 -7.06 -13.75
N LYS A 117 6.86 -5.75 -13.99
CA LYS A 117 5.83 -5.08 -14.78
C LYS A 117 6.52 -4.27 -15.88
N PRO A 118 5.87 -4.00 -17.01
CA PRO A 118 6.48 -3.18 -18.07
C PRO A 118 6.95 -1.80 -17.58
N TRP A 119 6.26 -1.24 -16.59
CA TRP A 119 6.55 0.06 -16.00
C TRP A 119 7.48 0.03 -14.76
N GLY A 120 7.93 -1.14 -14.31
CA GLY A 120 8.72 -1.30 -13.08
C GLY A 120 8.50 -2.64 -12.39
N TYR A 121 8.10 -2.63 -11.11
CA TYR A 121 7.81 -3.87 -10.39
C TYR A 121 6.82 -3.68 -9.22
N GLU A 122 6.27 -4.80 -8.76
CA GLU A 122 5.55 -4.92 -7.49
C GLU A 122 6.29 -5.91 -6.56
N LEU A 123 6.35 -5.62 -5.27
CA LEU A 123 6.74 -6.54 -4.20
C LEU A 123 5.51 -6.84 -3.34
N TRP A 124 5.07 -8.09 -3.33
CA TRP A 124 3.84 -8.51 -2.64
C TRP A 124 4.12 -8.85 -1.18
N ILE A 125 4.02 -7.84 -0.32
CA ILE A 125 4.35 -7.92 1.11
C ILE A 125 3.44 -8.90 1.85
N ASN A 126 2.12 -8.83 1.61
CA ASN A 126 1.13 -9.68 2.25
C ASN A 126 0.45 -10.64 1.24
N LYS A 127 1.26 -11.38 0.48
CA LYS A 127 0.78 -12.36 -0.52
C LYS A 127 -0.09 -13.45 0.14
N GLY A 128 -1.20 -13.82 -0.50
CA GLY A 128 -2.07 -14.93 -0.07
C GLY A 128 -3.10 -14.57 1.03
N SER A 129 -3.04 -13.37 1.59
CA SER A 129 -4.02 -12.90 2.56
C SER A 129 -5.41 -12.71 1.92
N LYS A 130 -6.43 -13.34 2.50
CA LYS A 130 -7.85 -13.15 2.15
C LYS A 130 -8.50 -11.93 2.83
N LYS A 131 -7.75 -11.12 3.59
CA LYS A 131 -8.31 -10.00 4.37
C LYS A 131 -8.02 -8.63 3.74
N PHE A 132 -6.80 -8.46 3.26
CA PHE A 132 -6.29 -7.27 2.59
C PHE A 132 -4.99 -7.63 1.87
N CYS A 133 -4.63 -6.83 0.87
CA CYS A 133 -3.35 -6.91 0.17
C CYS A 133 -2.48 -5.73 0.55
N PHE A 134 -1.16 -5.95 0.54
CA PHE A 134 -0.18 -4.90 0.79
C PHE A 134 1.01 -5.11 -0.16
N LYS A 135 1.38 -4.05 -0.87
CA LYS A 135 2.44 -4.06 -1.87
C LYS A 135 3.35 -2.85 -1.74
N GLU A 136 4.64 -3.05 -2.03
CA GLU A 136 5.53 -1.95 -2.46
C GLU A 136 5.56 -1.97 -3.98
N ILE A 137 5.50 -0.80 -4.61
CA ILE A 137 5.45 -0.65 -6.07
C ILE A 137 6.50 0.38 -6.47
N LEU A 138 7.33 0.03 -7.45
CA LEU A 138 8.25 0.96 -8.10
C LEU A 138 7.75 1.20 -9.52
N ILE A 139 7.60 2.48 -9.90
CA ILE A 139 7.33 2.88 -11.27
C ILE A 139 8.51 3.74 -11.74
N LYS A 140 9.13 3.34 -12.86
CA LYS A 140 10.27 4.06 -13.45
C LYS A 140 9.79 5.37 -14.08
N LYS A 141 10.63 6.41 -14.04
CA LYS A 141 10.37 7.71 -14.70
C LYS A 141 9.89 7.50 -16.15
N GLY A 142 8.90 8.29 -16.57
CA GLY A 142 8.30 8.23 -17.91
C GLY A 142 7.28 7.11 -18.12
N ASN A 143 7.19 6.14 -17.19
CA ASN A 143 6.23 5.05 -17.29
C ASN A 143 4.95 5.33 -16.49
N LYS A 144 3.88 4.58 -16.82
CA LYS A 144 2.57 4.69 -16.16
C LYS A 144 1.89 3.34 -15.99
N THR A 145 1.02 3.24 -14.99
CA THR A 145 0.09 2.11 -14.86
C THR A 145 -0.96 2.15 -15.98
N SER A 146 -1.76 1.10 -16.12
CA SER A 146 -2.97 1.14 -16.95
C SER A 146 -3.91 2.25 -16.47
N LEU A 147 -4.67 2.86 -17.39
CA LEU A 147 -5.87 3.60 -17.04
C LEU A 147 -6.94 2.57 -16.72
N GLN A 148 -7.41 2.58 -15.48
CA GLN A 148 -8.20 1.47 -14.97
C GLN A 148 -9.24 1.92 -13.95
N PHE A 149 -10.18 1.03 -13.67
CA PHE A 149 -11.07 1.10 -12.53
C PHE A 149 -11.33 -0.31 -11.98
N HIS A 150 -12.05 -0.39 -10.87
CA HIS A 150 -12.39 -1.63 -10.17
C HIS A 150 -13.89 -1.68 -9.89
N LYS A 151 -14.55 -2.83 -10.03
CA LYS A 151 -15.99 -2.94 -9.68
C LYS A 151 -16.22 -3.13 -8.18
N LEU A 152 -15.31 -3.85 -7.51
CA LEU A 152 -15.39 -4.29 -6.12
C LEU A 152 -14.20 -3.84 -5.27
N LYS A 153 -13.00 -3.79 -5.86
CA LYS A 153 -11.76 -3.46 -5.16
C LYS A 153 -11.80 -2.01 -4.69
N THR A 154 -11.26 -1.77 -3.49
CA THR A 154 -10.84 -0.43 -3.05
C THR A 154 -9.37 -0.46 -2.71
N GLU A 155 -8.65 0.62 -3.00
CA GLU A 155 -7.21 0.69 -2.81
C GLU A 155 -6.74 2.07 -2.34
N THR A 156 -5.67 2.09 -1.57
CA THR A 156 -5.02 3.31 -1.11
C THR A 156 -3.56 3.24 -1.52
N ASN A 157 -3.16 4.17 -2.39
CA ASN A 157 -1.78 4.35 -2.82
C ASN A 157 -1.11 5.45 -2.00
N PHE A 158 -0.06 5.12 -1.26
CA PHE A 158 0.78 6.09 -0.56
C PHE A 158 2.07 6.33 -1.35
N ILE A 159 2.20 7.53 -1.94
CA ILE A 159 3.40 7.94 -2.68
C ILE A 159 4.48 8.26 -1.65
N TYR A 160 5.41 7.34 -1.43
CA TYR A 160 6.45 7.50 -0.42
C TYR A 160 7.57 8.43 -0.91
N SER A 161 7.99 8.28 -2.17
CA SER A 161 9.06 9.10 -2.76
C SER A 161 8.82 9.37 -4.23
N GLY A 162 9.32 10.51 -4.70
CA GLY A 162 9.22 10.95 -6.10
C GLY A 162 8.00 11.81 -6.39
N LYS A 163 7.76 12.09 -7.67
CA LYS A 163 6.68 12.93 -8.17
C LYS A 163 5.91 12.18 -9.25
N CYS A 164 4.59 12.25 -9.22
CA CYS A 164 3.74 11.58 -10.20
C CYS A 164 2.64 12.49 -10.70
N LYS A 165 2.02 12.08 -11.81
CA LYS A 165 0.79 12.64 -12.33
C LYS A 165 -0.32 11.60 -12.15
N LEU A 166 -1.34 11.95 -11.37
CA LEU A 166 -2.56 11.15 -11.23
C LEU A 166 -3.51 11.56 -12.35
N TYR A 167 -3.84 10.62 -13.22
CA TYR A 167 -4.92 10.74 -14.19
C TYR A 167 -6.22 10.24 -13.58
N TYR A 168 -7.31 10.95 -13.82
CA TYR A 168 -8.63 10.64 -13.27
C TYR A 168 -9.76 11.11 -14.20
N SER A 169 -10.99 10.70 -13.91
CA SER A 169 -12.19 11.28 -14.53
C SER A 169 -13.26 11.51 -13.46
N ILE A 170 -14.08 12.53 -13.65
CA ILE A 170 -15.31 12.73 -12.85
C ILE A 170 -16.48 11.90 -13.40
N THR A 171 -16.37 11.43 -14.64
CA THR A 171 -17.39 10.62 -15.30
C THR A 171 -17.30 9.16 -14.84
N ARG A 172 -18.45 8.54 -14.58
CA ARG A 172 -18.51 7.11 -14.22
C ARG A 172 -17.96 6.23 -15.34
N PRO A 173 -17.34 5.07 -15.03
CA PRO A 173 -16.78 4.17 -16.04
C PRO A 173 -17.72 3.82 -17.20
N LYS A 174 -19.02 3.61 -16.93
CA LYS A 174 -20.03 3.29 -17.96
C LYS A 174 -20.15 4.36 -19.06
N TYR A 175 -19.89 5.62 -18.74
CA TYR A 175 -20.05 6.77 -19.64
C TYR A 175 -18.70 7.40 -20.01
N PHE A 176 -17.61 6.69 -19.76
CA PHE A 176 -16.26 7.22 -19.98
C PHE A 176 -15.94 7.38 -21.46
N LYS A 177 -15.29 8.50 -21.80
CA LYS A 177 -14.71 8.81 -23.11
C LYS A 177 -13.31 9.39 -22.88
N LYS A 178 -12.39 9.22 -23.83
CA LYS A 178 -10.98 9.64 -23.67
C LYS A 178 -10.81 11.13 -23.30
N HIS A 179 -11.63 12.02 -23.84
CA HIS A 179 -11.58 13.46 -23.53
C HIS A 179 -12.04 13.81 -22.11
N HIS A 180 -12.63 12.87 -21.35
CA HIS A 180 -12.97 13.07 -19.93
C HIS A 180 -11.78 12.91 -18.99
N ILE A 181 -10.60 12.56 -19.50
CA ILE A 181 -9.39 12.40 -18.68
C ILE A 181 -8.90 13.77 -18.24
N ARG A 182 -8.71 13.92 -16.93
CA ARG A 182 -8.04 15.05 -16.29
C ARG A 182 -6.81 14.55 -15.56
N SER A 183 -5.94 15.46 -15.14
CA SER A 183 -4.76 15.07 -14.38
C SER A 183 -4.40 16.05 -13.26
N LYS A 184 -3.73 15.55 -12.23
CA LYS A 184 -3.18 16.34 -11.12
C LYS A 184 -1.79 15.84 -10.78
N ILE A 185 -0.85 16.77 -10.67
CA ILE A 185 0.50 16.47 -10.18
C ILE A 185 0.45 16.30 -8.67
N LEU A 186 1.06 15.22 -8.17
CA LEU A 186 1.22 14.91 -6.75
C LEU A 186 2.69 14.67 -6.44
N SER A 187 3.14 15.17 -5.29
CA SER A 187 4.47 14.91 -4.75
C SER A 187 4.45 13.72 -3.80
N SER A 188 5.63 13.31 -3.33
CA SER A 188 5.79 12.42 -2.19
C SER A 188 4.97 12.88 -0.99
N PHE A 189 4.65 11.90 -0.14
CA PHE A 189 3.80 12.05 1.03
C PHE A 189 2.35 12.47 0.72
N HIS A 190 1.82 12.06 -0.43
CA HIS A 190 0.38 12.04 -0.68
C HIS A 190 -0.15 10.61 -0.61
N SER A 191 -1.35 10.46 -0.05
CA SER A 191 -2.14 9.23 -0.13
C SER A 191 -3.32 9.45 -1.06
N ILE A 192 -3.63 8.46 -1.89
CA ILE A 192 -4.72 8.47 -2.87
C ILE A 192 -5.59 7.25 -2.56
N PHE A 193 -6.77 7.49 -2.00
CA PHE A 193 -7.76 6.44 -1.81
C PHE A 193 -8.71 6.40 -3.01
N VAL A 194 -8.66 5.29 -3.71
CA VAL A 194 -9.45 4.94 -4.89
C VAL A 194 -10.60 4.04 -4.44
N LYS A 195 -11.81 4.55 -4.54
CA LYS A 195 -13.02 3.76 -4.32
C LYS A 195 -13.33 2.89 -5.54
N SER A 196 -14.20 1.90 -5.36
CA SER A 196 -14.75 1.16 -6.50
C SER A 196 -15.43 2.13 -7.48
N ASN A 197 -15.38 1.77 -8.77
CA ASN A 197 -15.84 2.56 -9.91
C ASN A 197 -15.14 3.93 -10.08
N THR A 198 -13.95 4.09 -9.51
CA THR A 198 -13.12 5.30 -9.69
C THR A 198 -12.05 5.06 -10.75
N ILE A 199 -12.07 5.88 -11.81
CA ILE A 199 -11.06 5.84 -12.87
C ILE A 199 -9.78 6.51 -12.36
N HIS A 200 -8.66 5.80 -12.47
CA HIS A 200 -7.36 6.29 -12.04
C HIS A 200 -6.22 5.71 -12.88
N ARG A 201 -5.11 6.46 -12.96
CA ARG A 201 -3.80 6.01 -13.47
C ARG A 201 -2.69 6.83 -12.83
N ILE A 202 -1.56 6.22 -12.54
CA ILE A 202 -0.38 6.91 -11.99
C ILE A 202 0.72 6.88 -13.04
N GLU A 203 1.20 8.06 -13.44
CA GLU A 203 2.38 8.26 -14.30
C GLU A 203 3.53 8.83 -13.47
N ALA A 204 4.70 8.22 -13.59
CA ALA A 204 5.89 8.57 -12.85
C ALA A 204 6.66 9.72 -13.55
N LEU A 205 6.67 10.92 -12.96
CA LEU A 205 7.44 12.07 -13.46
C LEU A 205 8.92 12.00 -13.02
N THR A 206 9.17 11.30 -11.91
CA THR A 206 10.48 10.79 -11.50
C THR A 206 10.32 9.29 -11.23
N ASN A 207 11.40 8.56 -10.94
CA ASN A 207 11.23 7.25 -10.31
C ASN A 207 10.39 7.44 -9.04
N ILE A 208 9.32 6.67 -8.90
CA ILE A 208 8.46 6.71 -7.72
C ILE A 208 8.45 5.37 -7.02
N LYS A 209 8.47 5.44 -5.69
CA LYS A 209 8.17 4.32 -4.81
C LYS A 209 6.88 4.64 -4.10
N LEU A 210 5.91 3.75 -4.23
CA LEU A 210 4.62 3.86 -3.55
C LEU A 210 4.28 2.55 -2.86
N PHE A 211 3.35 2.63 -1.92
CA PHE A 211 2.84 1.48 -1.21
C PHE A 211 1.32 1.42 -1.35
N GLU A 212 0.81 0.27 -1.78
CA GLU A 212 -0.62 0.04 -1.99
C GLU A 212 -1.16 -0.87 -0.91
N VAL A 213 -2.23 -0.46 -0.24
CA VAL A 213 -3.09 -1.36 0.55
C VAL A 213 -4.44 -1.45 -0.14
N SER A 214 -4.99 -2.65 -0.26
CA SER A 214 -6.26 -2.87 -0.95
C SER A 214 -7.08 -4.03 -0.39
N THR A 215 -8.36 -4.11 -0.79
CA THR A 215 -9.15 -5.33 -0.60
C THR A 215 -8.57 -6.48 -1.44
N PRO A 216 -8.82 -7.76 -1.10
CA PRO A 216 -8.16 -8.90 -1.73
C PRO A 216 -8.64 -9.24 -3.16
N ASN A 217 -9.46 -8.39 -3.79
CA ASN A 217 -10.01 -8.57 -5.14
C ASN A 217 -8.96 -8.25 -6.21
N LEU A 218 -7.83 -8.95 -6.21
CA LEU A 218 -6.66 -8.60 -7.03
C LEU A 218 -6.85 -8.77 -8.54
N SER A 219 -7.81 -9.60 -8.95
CA SER A 219 -8.18 -9.80 -10.36
C SER A 219 -9.22 -8.79 -10.85
N ASP A 220 -9.80 -7.97 -9.97
CA ASP A 220 -10.79 -6.97 -10.35
C ASP A 220 -10.09 -5.72 -10.87
N VAL A 221 -9.49 -5.82 -12.06
CA VAL A 221 -8.79 -4.71 -12.73
C VAL A 221 -9.36 -4.57 -14.14
N ILE A 222 -10.18 -3.54 -14.37
CA ILE A 222 -10.75 -3.27 -15.68
C ILE A 222 -9.93 -2.16 -16.33
N ARG A 223 -9.24 -2.49 -17.42
CA ARG A 223 -8.35 -1.57 -18.14
C ARG A 223 -9.14 -0.87 -19.25
N LEU A 224 -9.11 0.46 -19.23
CA LEU A 224 -9.64 1.33 -20.27
C LEU A 224 -8.57 1.68 -21.31
N SER A 225 -7.30 1.69 -20.90
CA SER A 225 -6.13 1.89 -21.77
C SER A 225 -4.89 1.33 -21.08
N ASP A 226 -4.04 0.63 -21.84
CA ASP A 226 -2.76 0.08 -21.38
C ASP A 226 -1.72 0.24 -22.49
N ASP A 227 -0.55 0.76 -22.15
CA ASP A 227 0.49 1.08 -23.15
C ASP A 227 1.16 -0.17 -23.72
N THR A 228 0.94 -1.32 -23.09
CA THR A 228 1.47 -2.63 -23.51
C THR A 228 0.36 -3.60 -23.89
N ASN A 229 -0.84 -3.08 -24.17
CA ASN A 229 -2.01 -3.85 -24.58
C ASN A 229 -2.37 -5.02 -23.64
N ARG A 230 -2.06 -4.88 -22.35
CA ARG A 230 -2.36 -5.94 -21.37
C ARG A 230 -3.88 -6.08 -21.18
N PRO A 231 -4.43 -7.31 -21.13
CA PRO A 231 -5.86 -7.53 -20.96
C PRO A 231 -6.31 -7.15 -19.55
N SER A 232 -7.61 -6.97 -19.33
CA SER A 232 -8.18 -6.79 -17.99
C SER A 232 -7.93 -8.01 -17.09
N GLY A 233 -7.89 -7.78 -15.77
CA GLY A 233 -7.68 -8.81 -14.76
C GLY A 233 -6.22 -9.11 -14.42
N LYS A 234 -6.01 -10.26 -13.77
CA LYS A 234 -4.70 -10.75 -13.37
C LYS A 234 -4.00 -11.40 -14.56
N ILE A 235 -2.77 -10.99 -14.84
CA ILE A 235 -1.99 -11.46 -15.98
C ILE A 235 -1.05 -12.57 -15.51
N VAL A 236 -1.34 -13.81 -15.88
CA VAL A 236 -0.62 -14.99 -15.36
C VAL A 236 0.86 -14.97 -15.74
N THR A 237 1.21 -14.55 -16.95
CA THR A 237 2.59 -14.54 -17.45
C THR A 237 3.52 -13.63 -16.64
N GLU A 238 3.01 -12.55 -16.06
CA GLU A 238 3.78 -11.67 -15.15
C GLU A 238 4.17 -12.40 -13.84
N HIS A 239 3.50 -13.50 -13.51
CA HIS A 239 3.69 -14.27 -12.28
C HIS A 239 4.50 -15.56 -12.45
N LYS A 240 4.75 -16.01 -13.69
CA LYS A 240 5.42 -17.30 -13.99
C LYS A 240 6.94 -17.29 -13.76
N LYS A 241 7.57 -16.11 -13.62
CA LYS A 241 9.05 -15.94 -13.57
C LYS A 241 9.63 -15.65 -12.16
N ASN A 242 8.98 -16.05 -11.07
CA ASN A 242 9.53 -15.84 -9.71
C ASN A 242 9.28 -17.01 -8.78
#